data_AF-A0A6J7KQV8-F1
#
_entry.id   AF-A0A6J7KQV8-F1
#
_cell.length_a   1.000
_cell.length_b   1.000
_cell.length_c   1.000
_cell.angle_alpha   90.00
_cell.angle_beta   90.00
_cell.angle_gamma   90.00
#
_symmetry.space_group_name_H-M   'P 1'
#
loop_
_entity.id
_entity.type
_entity.pdbx_description
1 polymer ?
#
loop_
_entity_poly.entity_id
_entity_poly.type
_entity_poly.pdbx_seq_one_letter_code
_entity_poly.pdbx_strand_id
1 'polypeptide(L)' 'MGHAHLVCEGLVATQGLEPNAATDLASWWHTDADLGRDVETFADMTKSRMLGFLDYQPTVNSFLDLFEALREARIIPRLG' A
#
# COMPACT_ATOMS: atom_id res chain seq x y z
N MET A 1 9.22 15.48 6.37
CA MET A 1 8.13 15.77 5.41
C MET A 1 7.19 16.83 5.97
N GLY A 2 7.51 18.12 5.84
CA GLY A 2 6.82 19.19 6.60
C GLY A 2 5.42 19.56 6.10
N HIS A 3 5.10 19.32 4.83
CA HIS A 3 3.86 19.82 4.21
C HIS A 3 2.96 18.74 3.62
N ALA A 4 3.32 17.46 3.75
CA ALA A 4 2.57 16.34 3.15
C ALA A 4 1.11 16.27 3.68
N HIS A 5 0.91 16.56 4.97
CA HIS A 5 -0.41 16.67 5.58
C HIS A 5 -1.29 17.69 4.86
N LEU A 6 -0.76 18.90 4.60
CA LEU A 6 -1.55 20.00 4.02
C LEU A 6 -1.95 19.69 2.57
N VAL A 7 -1.02 19.08 1.83
CA VAL A 7 -1.29 18.63 0.46
C VAL A 7 -2.34 17.53 0.45
N CYS A 8 -2.24 16.55 1.36
CA CYS A 8 -3.21 15.46 1.48
C CYS A 8 -4.60 15.98 1.82
N GLU A 9 -4.74 16.88 2.80
CA GLU A 9 -6.00 17.52 3.15
C GLU A 9 -6.63 18.25 1.95
N GLY A 10 -5.80 18.97 1.17
CA GLY A 10 -6.24 19.61 -0.06
C GLY A 10 -6.74 18.62 -1.11
N LEU A 11 -6.05 17.48 -1.28
CA LEU A 11 -6.48 16.41 -2.19
C LEU A 11 -7.79 15.76 -1.74
N VAL A 12 -7.93 15.47 -0.44
CA VAL A 12 -9.16 14.93 0.14
C VAL A 12 -10.35 15.83 -0.18
N ALA A 13 -10.20 17.14 0.05
CA ALA A 13 -11.27 18.11 -0.20
C ALA A 13 -11.58 18.26 -1.70
N THR A 14 -10.57 18.34 -2.56
CA THR A 14 -10.75 18.60 -3.99
C THR A 14 -11.21 17.39 -4.80
N GLN A 15 -10.89 16.17 -4.34
CA GLN A 15 -11.20 14.92 -5.03
C GLN A 15 -12.32 14.09 -4.36
N GLY A 16 -12.87 14.57 -3.22
CA GLY A 16 -13.96 13.89 -2.51
C GLY A 16 -13.57 12.52 -1.93
N LEU A 17 -12.35 12.43 -1.41
CA LEU A 17 -11.78 11.22 -0.79
C LEU A 17 -12.26 11.05 0.65
N GLU A 18 -12.06 9.85 1.20
CA GLU A 18 -12.28 9.61 2.63
C GLU A 18 -11.33 10.48 3.48
N PRO A 19 -11.80 11.06 4.60
CA PRO A 19 -11.09 12.10 5.35
C PRO A 19 -10.02 11.53 6.29
N ASN A 20 -9.08 10.77 5.72
CA ASN A 20 -7.98 10.17 6.45
C ASN A 20 -6.77 11.13 6.51
N ALA A 21 -6.12 11.24 7.66
CA ALA A 21 -4.89 11.99 7.75
C ALA A 21 -3.74 11.24 7.06
N ALA A 22 -2.81 11.98 6.44
CA ALA A 22 -1.66 11.38 5.76
C ALA A 22 -0.81 10.48 6.69
N THR A 23 -0.74 10.82 7.98
CA THR A 23 -0.01 10.05 9.00
C THR A 23 -0.67 8.71 9.34
N ASP A 24 -1.97 8.58 9.09
CA ASP A 24 -2.71 7.33 9.32
C ASP A 24 -2.61 6.42 8.09
N LEU A 25 -2.48 7.01 6.89
CA LEU A 25 -2.39 6.28 5.62
C LEU A 25 -0.96 5.81 5.28
N ALA A 26 0.05 6.59 5.63
CA ALA A 26 1.41 6.37 5.14
C ALA A 26 2.44 6.33 6.26
N SER A 27 3.04 5.16 6.44
CA SER A 27 4.17 4.93 7.34
C SER A 27 5.49 5.24 6.64
N TRP A 28 5.79 6.52 6.43
CA TRP A 28 6.96 6.96 5.64
C TRP A 28 8.29 6.33 6.08
N TRP A 29 8.54 6.28 7.40
CA TRP A 29 9.74 5.66 7.96
C TRP A 29 9.88 4.18 7.61
N HIS A 30 8.76 3.47 7.48
CA HIS A 30 8.74 2.05 7.17
C HIS A 30 9.13 1.82 5.71
N THR A 31 8.64 2.67 4.79
CA THR A 31 9.07 2.65 3.39
C THR A 31 10.55 2.97 3.23
N ASP A 32 11.06 3.98 3.96
CA ASP A 32 12.50 4.28 3.97
C ASP A 32 13.31 3.07 4.48
N ALA A 33 12.83 2.38 5.52
CA ALA A 33 13.48 1.22 6.10
C ALA A 33 13.39 -0.06 5.23
N ASP A 34 12.35 -0.20 4.39
CA ASP A 34 12.19 -1.30 3.45
C ASP A 34 13.01 -1.08 2.17
N LEU A 35 12.98 0.13 1.61
CA LEU A 35 13.67 0.45 0.35
C LEU A 35 15.16 0.78 0.54
N GLY A 36 15.58 1.11 1.76
CA GLY A 36 16.98 1.38 2.09
C GLY A 36 17.82 0.15 2.45
N ARG A 37 17.28 -1.07 2.30
CA ARG A 37 17.99 -2.31 2.65
C ARG A 37 18.94 -2.71 1.52
N ASP A 38 20.17 -3.09 1.91
CA ASP A 38 21.15 -3.66 0.99
C ASP A 38 21.07 -5.19 0.88
N VAL A 39 20.05 -5.79 1.50
CA VAL A 39 19.87 -7.25 1.57
C VAL A 39 18.43 -7.63 1.26
N GLU A 40 18.27 -8.79 0.62
CA GLU A 40 16.96 -9.35 0.27
C GLU A 40 16.60 -10.51 1.20
N THR A 41 15.30 -10.69 1.49
CA THR A 41 14.79 -11.76 2.34
C THR A 41 13.75 -12.59 1.59
N PHE A 42 14.06 -13.87 1.35
CA PHE A 42 13.11 -14.83 0.79
C PHE A 42 12.57 -15.75 1.88
N ALA A 43 11.25 -15.95 1.88
CA ALA A 43 10.58 -16.90 2.75
C ALA A 43 10.15 -18.15 1.97
N ASP A 44 10.44 -19.33 2.51
CA ASP A 44 10.00 -20.60 1.94
C ASP A 44 8.57 -20.96 2.37
N MET A 45 7.75 -21.35 1.40
CA MET A 45 6.36 -21.77 1.62
C MET A 45 6.17 -23.30 1.56
N THR A 46 7.26 -24.07 1.47
CA THR A 46 7.20 -25.53 1.30
C THR A 46 6.40 -26.18 2.42
N LYS A 47 6.64 -25.80 3.68
CA LYS A 47 5.89 -26.35 4.83
C LYS A 47 4.38 -26.11 4.72
N SER A 48 3.96 -24.90 4.38
CA SER A 48 2.55 -24.55 4.22
C SER A 48 1.90 -25.35 3.07
N ARG A 49 2.62 -25.51 1.96
CA ARG A 49 2.16 -26.28 0.80
C ARG A 49 2.04 -27.77 1.10
N MET A 50 3.00 -28.35 1.83
CA MET A 50 2.92 -29.74 2.30
C MET A 50 1.73 -29.99 3.22
N LEU A 51 1.31 -28.96 3.97
CA LEU A 51 0.13 -29.02 4.85
C LEU A 51 -1.18 -28.61 4.14
N GLY A 52 -1.16 -28.47 2.81
CA GLY A 52 -2.36 -28.28 2.00
C GLY A 52 -2.72 -26.82 1.68
N PHE A 53 -1.91 -25.83 2.09
CA PHE A 53 -2.11 -24.45 1.68
C PHE A 53 -1.45 -24.19 0.32
N LEU A 54 -2.23 -24.33 -0.76
CA LEU A 54 -1.72 -24.26 -2.13
C LEU A 54 -1.93 -22.89 -2.79
N ASP A 55 -2.78 -22.06 -2.22
CA ASP A 55 -3.12 -20.74 -2.77
C ASP A 55 -1.88 -19.86 -2.96
N TYR A 56 -1.91 -19.06 -4.01
CA TYR A 56 -0.88 -18.06 -4.29
C TYR A 56 -1.52 -16.89 -5.04
N GLN A 57 -0.92 -15.71 -4.89
CA GLN A 57 -1.26 -14.55 -5.71
C GLN A 57 0.02 -14.00 -6.34
N PRO A 58 0.04 -13.77 -7.66
CA PRO A 58 1.18 -13.10 -8.29
C PRO A 58 1.40 -11.72 -7.66
N THR A 59 2.64 -11.42 -7.25
CA THR A 59 2.97 -10.18 -6.53
C THR A 59 2.53 -8.93 -7.30
N VAL A 60 2.74 -8.89 -8.62
CA VAL A 60 2.32 -7.77 -9.47
C VAL A 60 0.80 -7.58 -9.43
N ASN A 61 0.03 -8.68 -9.52
CA ASN A 61 -1.42 -8.61 -9.43
C ASN A 61 -1.84 -8.15 -8.04
N SER A 62 -1.31 -8.74 -6.97
CA SER A 62 -1.60 -8.31 -5.59
C SER A 62 -1.33 -6.82 -5.37
N PHE A 63 -0.26 -6.29 -5.96
CA PHE A 63 0.05 -4.87 -5.90
C PHE A 63 -1.01 -4.04 -6.63
N LEU A 64 -1.34 -4.38 -7.88
CA LEU A 64 -2.32 -3.64 -8.67
C LEU A 64 -3.74 -3.73 -8.10
N ASP A 65 -4.16 -4.92 -7.65
CA ASP A 65 -5.46 -5.18 -7.02
C ASP A 65 -5.67 -4.27 -5.79
N LEU A 66 -4.61 -4.03 -5.00
CA LEU A 66 -4.66 -3.09 -3.88
C LEU A 66 -4.98 -1.66 -4.35
N PHE A 67 -4.33 -1.17 -5.42
CA PHE A 67 -4.63 0.19 -5.91
C PHE A 67 -6.05 0.33 -6.42
N GLU A 68 -6.60 -0.71 -7.06
CA GLU A 68 -8.01 -0.69 -7.46
C GLU A 68 -8.93 -0.64 -6.24
N ALA A 69 -8.69 -1.49 -5.23
CA ALA A 69 -9.47 -1.48 -3.99
C ALA A 69 -9.41 -0.11 -3.27
N LEU A 70 -8.23 0.53 -3.22
CA LEU A 70 -8.06 1.85 -2.61
C LEU A 70 -8.79 2.96 -3.38
N ARG A 71 -8.86 2.87 -4.71
CA ARG A 71 -9.63 3.81 -5.56
C ARG A 71 -11.13 3.61 -5.41
N GLU A 72 -11.59 2.37 -5.34
CA GLU A 72 -13.00 2.05 -5.09
C GLU A 72 -13.45 2.57 -3.74
N ALA A 73 -12.61 2.39 -2.71
CA ALA A 73 -12.82 2.91 -1.37
C ALA A 73 -12.63 4.44 -1.24
N ARG A 74 -12.24 5.14 -2.32
CA ARG A 74 -11.92 6.58 -2.34
C ARG A 74 -10.87 6.99 -1.31
N ILE A 75 -9.92 6.10 -0.99
CA ILE A 75 -8.78 6.41 -0.14
C ILE A 75 -7.70 7.14 -0.95
N ILE A 76 -7.56 6.80 -2.24
CA ILE A 76 -6.69 7.49 -3.19
C ILE A 76 -7.49 8.01 -4.40
N PRO A 77 -7.00 9.01 -5.14
CA PRO A 77 -7.64 9.50 -6.35
C PRO A 77 -7.79 8.42 -7.44
N ARG A 78 -8.88 8.50 -8.21
CA ARG A 78 -9.02 7.71 -9.44
C ARG A 78 -8.06 8.23 -10.52
N LEU A 79 -7.62 7.33 -11.39
CA LEU A 79 -6.97 7.74 -12.63
C LEU A 79 -8.04 8.37 -13.54
N GLY A 80 -7.75 9.57 -14.05
CA GLY A 80 -8.60 10.27 -15.03
C GLY A 80 -8.38 9.78 -16.45
#